data_AF-A0AAV0DYX0-F1
#
_entry.id   AF-A0AAV0DYX0-F1
#
_cell.length_a   1.000
_cell.length_b   1.000
_cell.length_c   1.000
_cell.angle_alpha   90.00
_cell.angle_beta   90.00
_cell.angle_gamma   90.00
#
_symmetry.space_group_name_H-M   'P 1'
#
loop_
_entity.id
_entity.type
_entity.pdbx_description
1 polymer ?
#
loop_
_entity_poly.entity_id
_entity_poly.type
_entity_poly.pdbx_seq_one_letter_code
_entity_poly.pdbx_strand_id
1 'polypeptide(L)'
;MYEVTRKRTEGRQYKSSYEDTATKIIEMKNYEAENNEEGEAAIDGYAAIMSKEKSGGPIMCGRGVTKKDLVNTKETVQSYVMTSNDMETVMSTLRKEIEEKNEKKDAELEQMRKEREVEKQKMDLILAKLSAMIPN
;
A
#
# COMPACT_ATOMS: atom_id res chain seq x y z
N MET A 1 3.19 -11.78 -42.86
CA MET A 1 4.25 -10.79 -43.17
C MET A 1 3.73 -9.45 -42.66
N TYR A 2 4.38 -8.85 -41.66
CA TYR A 2 3.91 -7.58 -41.08
C TYR A 2 4.57 -6.41 -41.82
N GLU A 3 3.76 -5.60 -42.50
CA GLU A 3 4.23 -4.39 -43.17
C GLU A 3 4.36 -3.24 -42.18
N VAL A 4 5.54 -2.60 -42.17
CA VAL A 4 5.85 -1.46 -41.32
C VAL A 4 5.11 -0.23 -41.84
N THR A 5 4.00 0.12 -41.19
CA THR A 5 3.11 1.23 -41.58
C THR A 5 3.62 2.63 -41.20
N ARG A 6 4.76 2.73 -40.50
CA ARG A 6 5.33 4.02 -40.06
C ARG A 6 6.79 4.13 -40.45
N LYS A 7 7.11 5.12 -41.28
CA LYS A 7 8.49 5.57 -41.56
C LYS A 7 8.80 6.79 -40.69
N ARG A 8 10.04 6.89 -40.20
CA ARG A 8 10.50 8.08 -39.46
C ARG A 8 10.59 9.25 -40.42
N THR A 9 10.27 10.44 -39.94
CA THR A 9 10.48 11.68 -40.69
C THR A 9 11.99 11.89 -40.86
N GLU A 10 12.46 11.98 -42.10
CA GLU A 10 13.86 12.24 -42.42
C GLU A 10 14.31 13.56 -41.79
N GLY A 11 15.54 13.61 -41.28
CA GLY A 11 16.11 14.80 -40.62
C GLY A 11 15.76 14.98 -39.14
N ARG A 12 14.88 14.16 -38.54
CA ARG A 12 14.67 14.16 -37.08
C ARG A 12 15.70 13.27 -36.38
N GLN A 13 16.82 13.86 -35.99
CA GLN A 13 17.73 13.26 -35.02
C GLN A 13 17.08 13.30 -33.62
N TYR A 14 17.26 12.24 -32.82
CA TYR A 14 16.97 12.32 -31.40
C TYR A 14 17.85 13.42 -30.80
N LYS A 15 17.31 14.27 -29.91
CA LYS A 15 18.15 15.15 -29.07
C LYS A 15 19.06 14.23 -28.24
N SER A 16 20.29 14.03 -28.68
CA SER A 16 21.18 13.00 -28.17
C SER A 16 22.02 13.46 -26.97
N SER A 17 21.48 14.30 -26.09
CA SER A 17 22.15 14.56 -24.82
C SER A 17 21.75 13.47 -23.83
N TYR A 18 22.45 12.33 -23.92
CA TYR A 18 22.40 11.25 -22.93
C TYR A 18 23.08 11.64 -21.60
N GLU A 19 23.48 12.91 -21.44
CA GLU A 19 24.07 13.43 -20.21
C GLU A 19 23.18 13.15 -19.00
N ASP A 20 21.86 13.36 -19.13
CA ASP A 20 20.87 13.05 -18.07
C ASP A 20 20.81 11.55 -17.72
N THR A 21 21.08 10.67 -18.69
CA THR A 21 21.11 9.22 -18.41
C THR A 21 22.39 8.83 -17.67
N ALA A 22 23.53 9.45 -18.02
CA ALA A 22 24.79 9.19 -17.34
C ALA A 22 24.75 9.68 -15.88
N THR A 23 24.17 10.86 -15.64
CA THR A 23 23.98 11.39 -14.28
C THR A 23 23.06 10.50 -13.46
N LYS A 24 21.92 10.06 -14.01
CA LYS A 24 20.98 9.16 -13.32
C LYS A 24 21.60 7.80 -12.97
N ILE A 25 22.46 7.25 -13.82
CA ILE A 25 23.18 6.00 -13.53
C ILE A 25 24.16 6.20 -12.36
N ILE A 26 24.84 7.34 -12.30
CA ILE A 26 25.73 7.66 -11.18
C ILE A 26 24.92 7.83 -9.88
N GLU A 27 23.82 8.57 -9.95
CA GLU A 27 22.92 8.74 -8.80
C GLU A 27 22.40 7.39 -8.26
N MET A 28 22.01 6.46 -9.14
CA MET A 28 21.50 5.14 -8.72
C MET A 28 22.56 4.34 -7.96
N LYS A 29 23.80 4.35 -8.47
CA LYS A 29 24.92 3.66 -7.80
C LYS A 29 25.26 4.24 -6.44
N ASN A 30 25.21 5.56 -6.30
CA ASN A 30 25.47 6.22 -5.02
C ASN A 30 24.35 5.91 -4.01
N TYR A 31 23.09 5.93 -4.46
CA TYR A 31 21.95 5.60 -3.62
C TYR A 31 22.01 4.16 -3.10
N GLU A 32 22.37 3.20 -3.96
CA GLU A 32 22.57 1.80 -3.56
C GLU A 32 23.73 1.63 -2.58
N ALA A 33 24.81 2.41 -2.71
CA ALA A 33 25.94 2.35 -1.77
C ALA A 33 25.56 2.89 -0.38
N GLU A 34 24.87 4.04 -0.32
CA GLU A 34 24.48 4.70 0.93
C GLU A 34 23.41 3.92 1.70
N ASN A 35 22.41 3.34 1.01
CA ASN A 35 21.28 2.65 1.67
C ASN A 35 21.59 1.20 2.08
N ASN A 36 22.68 0.60 1.60
CA ASN A 36 23.12 -0.73 2.05
C ASN A 36 23.83 -0.70 3.42
N GLU A 37 24.23 0.47 3.92
CA GLU A 37 24.95 0.60 5.19
C GLU A 37 24.02 0.81 6.40
N GLU A 38 22.82 1.40 6.21
CA GLU A 38 21.97 1.86 7.34
C GLU A 38 20.85 0.90 7.77
N GLY A 39 20.68 -0.26 7.13
CA GLY A 39 19.70 -1.28 7.59
C GLY A 39 18.23 -0.84 7.55
N GLU A 40 17.93 0.32 6.96
CA GLU A 40 16.57 0.75 6.64
C GLU A 40 16.02 -0.04 5.45
N ALA A 41 14.69 -0.15 5.38
CA ALA A 41 13.99 -0.89 4.34
C ALA A 41 14.46 -0.44 2.95
N ALA A 42 14.98 -1.37 2.14
CA ALA A 42 15.55 -1.11 0.83
C ALA A 42 14.53 -0.40 -0.08
N ILE A 43 14.66 0.92 -0.21
CA ILE A 43 13.92 1.71 -1.17
C ILE A 43 14.59 1.47 -2.54
N ASP A 44 13.78 1.21 -3.56
CA ASP A 44 14.26 1.04 -4.94
C ASP A 44 14.92 2.34 -5.44
N GLY A 45 16.21 2.28 -5.78
CA GLY A 45 16.97 3.43 -6.27
C GLY A 45 16.40 4.01 -7.56
N TYR A 46 15.76 3.19 -8.40
CA TYR A 46 15.02 3.69 -9.56
C TYR A 46 13.86 4.58 -9.12
N ALA A 47 13.05 4.12 -8.15
CA ALA A 47 11.97 4.93 -7.60
C ALA A 47 12.53 6.21 -6.98
N ALA A 48 13.56 6.16 -6.14
CA ALA A 48 14.12 7.35 -5.50
C ALA A 48 14.59 8.44 -6.50
N ILE A 49 15.19 8.04 -7.62
CA ILE A 49 15.77 8.97 -8.60
C ILE A 49 14.77 9.39 -9.68
N MET A 50 13.97 8.45 -10.18
CA MET A 50 13.03 8.71 -11.27
C MET A 50 11.68 9.24 -10.79
N SER A 51 11.31 9.03 -9.53
CA SER A 51 10.03 9.51 -8.96
C SER A 51 10.11 10.88 -8.28
N LYS A 52 11.26 11.58 -8.37
CA LYS A 52 11.41 12.97 -7.87
C LYS A 52 10.35 13.93 -8.43
N GLU A 53 9.83 13.67 -9.63
CA GLU A 53 8.55 14.27 -10.04
C GLU A 53 7.41 13.40 -9.54
N LYS A 54 6.84 13.71 -8.36
CA LYS A 54 5.38 13.77 -8.06
C LYS A 54 5.05 14.30 -6.66
N SER A 55 5.96 14.96 -5.93
CA SER A 55 5.55 15.74 -4.76
C SER A 55 4.89 17.06 -5.22
N GLY A 56 3.61 16.99 -5.63
CA GLY A 56 2.79 18.16 -5.94
C GLY A 56 2.11 18.15 -7.31
N GLY A 57 2.33 17.12 -8.13
CA GLY A 57 1.56 16.92 -9.37
C GLY A 57 0.15 16.40 -9.05
N PRO A 58 -0.91 16.89 -9.70
CA PRO A 58 -2.26 16.37 -9.50
C PRO A 58 -2.29 14.85 -9.73
N ILE A 59 -2.71 14.10 -8.71
CA ILE A 59 -2.88 12.65 -8.80
C ILE A 59 -4.12 12.41 -9.66
N MET A 60 -3.93 11.81 -10.85
CA MET A 60 -5.06 11.40 -11.68
C MET A 60 -5.70 10.16 -11.04
N CYS A 61 -6.82 10.35 -10.35
CA CYS A 61 -7.66 9.27 -9.84
C CYS A 61 -8.94 9.16 -10.68
N GLY A 62 -9.39 7.92 -10.94
CA GLY A 62 -10.60 7.65 -11.74
C GLY A 62 -10.33 7.02 -13.12
N ARG A 63 -11.35 6.34 -13.67
CA ARG A 63 -11.26 5.63 -14.96
C ARG A 63 -11.49 6.61 -16.11
N GLY A 64 -10.50 6.77 -16.98
CA GLY A 64 -10.60 7.60 -18.19
C GLY A 64 -10.04 9.02 -18.06
N VAL A 65 -9.42 9.38 -16.93
CA VAL A 65 -8.80 10.70 -16.75
C VAL A 65 -7.50 10.78 -17.53
N THR A 66 -7.41 11.74 -18.46
CA THR A 66 -6.22 12.01 -19.27
C THR A 66 -5.60 13.36 -18.89
N LYS A 67 -4.30 13.55 -19.16
CA LYS A 67 -3.61 14.82 -18.89
C LYS A 67 -4.28 16.04 -19.52
N LYS A 68 -5.05 15.86 -20.60
CA LYS A 68 -5.81 16.94 -21.26
C LYS A 68 -6.98 17.43 -20.41
N ASP A 69 -7.59 16.53 -19.65
CA ASP A 69 -8.69 16.87 -18.74
C ASP A 69 -8.22 17.76 -17.58
N LEU A 70 -6.92 17.70 -17.24
CA LEU A 70 -6.29 18.56 -16.24
C LEU A 70 -5.89 19.95 -16.78
N VAL A 71 -5.59 20.04 -18.08
CA VAL A 71 -5.11 21.28 -18.72
C VAL A 71 -6.28 22.15 -19.23
N ASN A 72 -7.42 21.54 -19.52
CA ASN A 72 -8.60 22.24 -20.04
C ASN A 72 -9.47 22.89 -18.93
N THR A 73 -9.16 22.69 -17.65
CA THR A 73 -9.82 23.40 -16.55
C THR A 73 -9.22 24.80 -16.37
N LYS A 74 -9.38 25.66 -17.39
CA LYS A 74 -9.26 27.11 -17.23
C LYS A 74 -10.51 27.71 -16.59
N GLU A 75 -11.61 26.97 -16.58
CA GLU A 75 -12.67 27.17 -15.62
C GLU A 75 -12.26 26.48 -14.34
N THR A 76 -12.43 27.18 -13.23
CA THR A 76 -12.22 26.74 -11.86
C THR A 76 -13.06 25.49 -11.58
N VAL A 77 -12.63 24.33 -12.09
CA VAL A 77 -12.97 23.06 -11.48
C VAL A 77 -12.31 23.18 -10.13
N GLN A 78 -13.11 23.44 -9.10
CA GLN A 78 -12.74 23.06 -7.76
C GLN A 78 -12.47 21.57 -7.84
N SER A 79 -11.21 21.23 -8.15
CA SER A 79 -10.59 19.99 -7.70
C SER A 79 -11.08 19.86 -6.26
N TYR A 80 -11.91 18.84 -5.99
CA TYR A 80 -12.33 18.55 -4.64
C TYR A 80 -11.08 18.03 -3.92
N VAL A 81 -10.23 18.97 -3.53
CA VAL A 81 -9.11 18.74 -2.64
C VAL A 81 -9.77 18.62 -1.28
N MET A 82 -9.93 17.38 -0.80
CA MET A 82 -10.29 17.17 0.60
C MET A 82 -9.31 17.97 1.44
N THR A 83 -9.84 18.84 2.28
CA THR A 83 -9.01 19.63 3.18
C THR A 83 -8.41 18.69 4.24
N SER A 84 -7.33 19.12 4.89
CA SER A 84 -6.74 18.34 5.98
C SER A 84 -7.76 18.00 7.08
N ASN A 85 -8.70 18.91 7.36
CA ASN A 85 -9.78 18.69 8.32
C ASN A 85 -10.77 17.59 7.86
N ASP A 86 -11.06 17.52 6.56
CA ASP A 86 -11.90 16.48 5.98
C ASP A 86 -11.21 15.11 6.07
N MET A 87 -9.88 15.07 5.89
CA MET A 87 -9.11 13.83 6.10
C MET A 87 -9.06 13.44 7.58
N GLU A 88 -8.86 14.38 8.50
CA GLU A 88 -8.83 14.10 9.93
C GLU A 88 -10.16 13.53 10.43
N THR A 89 -11.28 14.09 9.98
CA THR A 89 -12.61 13.58 10.32
C THR A 89 -12.80 12.14 9.81
N VAL A 90 -12.46 11.85 8.56
CA VAL A 90 -12.53 10.48 8.00
C VAL A 90 -11.60 9.50 8.73
N MET A 91 -10.39 9.93 9.08
CA MET A 91 -9.44 9.10 9.83
C MET A 91 -9.94 8.84 11.26
N SER A 92 -10.59 9.82 11.89
CA SER A 92 -11.16 9.67 13.23
C SER A 92 -12.33 8.68 13.25
N THR A 93 -13.19 8.69 12.23
CA THR A 93 -14.32 7.77 12.13
C THR A 93 -13.84 6.34 11.88
N LEU A 94 -12.83 6.17 11.01
CA LEU A 94 -12.21 4.86 10.77
C LEU A 94 -11.56 4.28 12.04
N ARG A 95 -10.87 5.10 12.83
CA ARG A 95 -10.25 4.65 14.10
C ARG A 95 -11.31 4.15 15.09
N LYS A 96 -12.41 4.89 15.24
CA LYS A 96 -13.52 4.48 16.12
C LYS A 96 -14.17 3.16 15.67
N GLU A 97 -14.38 2.97 14.38
CA GLU A 97 -14.93 1.70 13.86
C GLU A 97 -14.00 0.51 14.10
N ILE A 98 -12.67 0.73 14.03
CA ILE A 98 -11.67 -0.30 14.32
C ILE A 98 -11.68 -0.65 15.81
N GLU A 99 -11.74 0.35 16.69
CA GLU A 99 -11.82 0.15 18.14
C GLU A 99 -13.08 -0.65 18.53
N GLU A 100 -14.27 -0.24 18.04
CA GLU A 100 -15.51 -0.99 18.31
C GLU A 100 -15.46 -2.44 17.79
N LYS A 101 -14.84 -2.66 16.63
CA LYS A 101 -14.68 -4.01 16.09
C LYS A 101 -13.72 -4.85 16.92
N ASN A 102 -12.67 -4.25 17.46
CA ASN A 102 -11.72 -4.95 18.32
C ASN A 102 -12.36 -5.32 19.66
N GLU A 103 -13.09 -4.39 20.30
CA GLU A 103 -13.82 -4.66 21.55
C GLU A 103 -14.82 -5.82 21.41
N LYS A 104 -15.56 -5.85 20.29
CA LYS A 104 -16.48 -6.96 19.99
C LYS A 104 -15.75 -8.30 19.85
N LYS A 105 -14.62 -8.31 19.15
CA LYS A 105 -13.79 -9.52 18.99
C LYS A 105 -13.19 -9.99 20.30
N ASP A 106 -12.78 -9.07 21.18
CA ASP A 106 -12.24 -9.42 22.49
C ASP A 106 -13.32 -10.05 23.39
N ALA A 107 -14.54 -9.50 23.36
CA ALA A 107 -15.68 -10.09 24.07
C ALA A 107 -16.04 -11.49 23.55
N GLU A 108 -16.02 -11.69 22.23
CA GLU A 108 -16.23 -13.01 21.60
C GLU A 108 -15.13 -14.01 21.99
N LEU A 109 -13.86 -13.58 22.01
CA LEU A 109 -12.73 -14.40 22.45
C LEU A 109 -12.86 -14.82 23.92
N GLU A 110 -13.35 -13.94 24.80
CA GLU A 110 -13.60 -14.30 26.19
C GLU A 110 -14.72 -15.33 26.34
N GLN A 111 -15.80 -15.22 25.56
CA GLN A 111 -16.87 -16.21 25.57
C GLN A 111 -16.34 -17.58 25.12
N MET A 112 -15.61 -17.62 24.01
CA MET A 112 -14.98 -18.84 23.51
C MET A 112 -14.00 -19.47 24.53
N ARG A 113 -13.29 -18.66 25.31
CA ARG A 113 -12.40 -19.15 26.39
C ARG A 113 -13.20 -19.82 27.50
N LYS A 114 -14.29 -19.21 27.96
CA LYS A 114 -15.18 -19.77 28.99
C LYS A 114 -15.81 -21.08 28.53
N GLU A 115 -16.30 -21.13 27.29
CA GLU A 115 -16.85 -22.37 26.71
C GLU A 115 -15.82 -23.50 26.67
N ARG A 116 -14.59 -23.18 26.24
CA ARG A 116 -13.48 -24.15 26.21
C ARG A 116 -13.12 -24.65 27.61
N GLU A 117 -13.15 -23.80 28.63
CA GLU A 117 -12.93 -24.23 30.03
C GLU A 117 -14.02 -25.18 30.51
N VAL A 118 -15.28 -24.88 30.24
CA VAL A 118 -16.41 -25.76 30.57
C VAL A 118 -16.27 -27.10 29.86
N GLU A 119 -15.88 -27.10 28.58
CA GLU A 119 -15.66 -28.33 27.81
C GLU A 119 -14.49 -29.15 28.37
N LYS A 120 -13.38 -28.52 28.74
CA LYS A 120 -12.26 -29.20 29.41
C LYS A 120 -12.70 -29.86 30.71
N GLN A 121 -13.45 -29.16 31.56
CA GLN A 121 -13.96 -29.72 32.82
C GLN A 121 -14.86 -30.94 32.58
N LYS A 122 -15.70 -30.91 31.53
CA LYS A 122 -16.52 -32.07 31.13
C LYS A 122 -15.66 -33.26 30.70
N MET A 123 -14.63 -33.00 29.90
CA MET A 123 -13.70 -34.05 29.44
C MET A 123 -12.93 -34.67 30.61
N ASP A 124 -12.44 -33.86 31.54
CA ASP A 124 -11.74 -34.33 32.74
C ASP A 124 -12.64 -35.22 33.62
N LEU A 125 -13.91 -34.85 33.77
CA LEU A 125 -14.91 -35.68 34.46
C LEU A 125 -15.14 -37.02 33.77
N ILE A 126 -15.21 -37.04 32.44
CA ILE A 126 -15.36 -38.27 31.66
C ILE A 126 -14.11 -39.15 31.83
N LEU A 127 -12.92 -38.59 31.75
CA LEU A 127 -11.66 -39.31 31.94
C LEU A 127 -11.55 -39.91 33.35
N ALA A 128 -11.92 -39.15 34.39
CA ALA A 128 -11.96 -39.63 35.76
C ALA A 128 -12.97 -40.77 35.96
N LYS A 129 -14.11 -40.72 35.27
CA LYS A 129 -15.13 -41.78 35.33
C LYS A 129 -14.66 -43.04 34.61
N LEU A 130 -13.96 -42.90 33.49
CA LEU A 130 -13.40 -44.01 32.72
C LEU A 130 -12.25 -44.70 33.47
N SER A 131 -11.38 -43.94 34.14
CA SER A 131 -10.29 -44.52 34.94
C SER A 131 -10.80 -45.34 36.12
N ALA A 132 -11.91 -44.94 36.74
CA ALA A 132 -12.57 -45.71 37.81
C ALA A 132 -13.23 -47.01 37.34
N MET A 133 -13.48 -47.17 36.03
CA MET A 133 -14.10 -48.37 35.44
C MET A 133 -13.09 -49.41 34.96
N ILE A 134 -11.79 -49.10 34.93
CA ILE A 134 -10.75 -50.07 34.61
C ILE A 134 -10.31 -50.74 35.94
N PRO A 135 -10.61 -52.04 36.15
CA PRO A 135 -10.08 -52.75 37.31
C PRO A 135 -8.57 -52.94 37.17
N ASN A 136 -7.83 -52.71 38.26
CA ASN A 136 -6.40 -53.02 38.38
C ASN A 136 -6.12 -54.51 38.17
#